data_AF-A0A3C0FYW0-F1
#
_entry.id   AF-A0A3C0FYW0-F1
#
_cell.length_a   1.000
_cell.length_b   1.000
_cell.length_c   1.000
_cell.angle_alpha   90.00
_cell.angle_beta   90.00
_cell.angle_gamma   90.00
#
_symmetry.space_group_name_H-M   'P 1'
#
loop_
_entity.id
_entity.type
_entity.pdbx_description
1 polymer ?
#
loop_
_entity_poly.entity_id
_entity_poly.type
_entity_poly.pdbx_seq_one_letter_code
_entity_poly.pdbx_strand_id
1 'polypeptide(L)'
;MSDEKKLDDAYVSPEERVLDPEKLDDSVLDRMPQPTGWRMLVLPYAGKKTSKGGIVLAKETINREALATVVAYVVKMGPLCFNDTKRFGDKPWCQEKQWV
;
A
#
# COMPACT_ATOMS: atom_id res chain seq x y z
N MET A 1 -18.23 -6.87 37.81
CA MET A 1 -18.36 -5.94 36.67
C MET A 1 -17.06 -5.17 36.62
N SER A 2 -15.96 -5.83 36.26
CA SER A 2 -15.53 -6.15 34.87
C SER A 2 -15.06 -4.89 34.16
N ASP A 3 -13.75 -4.69 34.11
CA ASP A 3 -13.00 -4.31 32.89
C ASP A 3 -11.52 -4.05 33.25
N GLU A 4 -10.78 -5.13 33.47
CA GLU A 4 -9.34 -5.14 33.19
C GLU A 4 -9.18 -4.95 31.67
N LYS A 5 -8.98 -3.71 31.23
CA LYS A 5 -8.54 -3.45 29.86
C LYS A 5 -7.18 -4.11 29.68
N LYS A 6 -7.18 -5.22 28.94
CA LYS A 6 -6.04 -6.06 28.62
C LYS A 6 -4.92 -5.23 28.02
N LEU A 7 -3.81 -5.10 28.75
CA LEU A 7 -2.55 -4.57 28.27
C LEU A 7 -2.05 -5.33 27.02
N ASP A 8 -2.48 -6.59 26.86
CA ASP A 8 -2.18 -7.46 25.74
C ASP A 8 -2.80 -7.00 24.41
N ASP A 9 -3.93 -6.28 24.43
CA ASP A 9 -4.59 -5.78 23.21
C ASP A 9 -3.85 -4.56 22.60
N ALA A 10 -2.85 -4.02 23.31
CA ALA A 10 -1.98 -2.93 22.83
C ALA A 10 -0.67 -3.42 22.19
N TYR A 11 -0.33 -4.71 22.31
CA TYR A 11 0.85 -5.29 21.69
C TYR A 11 0.52 -5.80 20.28
N VAL A 12 0.68 -4.92 19.29
CA VAL A 12 0.65 -5.33 17.88
C VAL A 12 1.89 -6.17 17.61
N SER A 13 1.72 -7.40 17.14
CA SER A 13 2.84 -8.30 16.92
C SER A 13 3.81 -7.73 15.86
N PRO A 14 5.14 -7.91 16.00
CA PRO A 14 6.12 -7.37 15.07
C PRO A 14 5.99 -7.91 13.63
N GLU A 15 5.23 -8.99 13.44
CA GLU A 15 5.09 -9.71 12.18
C GLU A 15 4.19 -9.00 11.14
N GLU A 16 3.27 -8.12 11.55
CA GLU A 16 2.23 -7.55 10.66
C GLU A 16 2.40 -6.05 10.38
N ARG A 17 3.63 -5.54 10.28
CA ARG A 17 3.86 -4.20 9.72
C ARG A 17 3.95 -4.21 8.20
N VAL A 18 3.03 -4.91 7.54
CA VAL A 18 2.74 -4.66 6.13
C VAL A 18 1.73 -3.53 6.12
N LEU A 19 2.00 -2.46 5.34
CA LEU A 19 1.05 -1.37 5.19
C LEU A 19 -0.22 -1.93 4.55
N ASP A 20 -1.29 -1.99 5.34
CA ASP A 20 -2.62 -2.35 4.87
C ASP A 20 -3.29 -1.06 4.36
N PRO A 21 -3.43 -0.89 3.03
CA PRO A 21 -3.94 0.34 2.46
C PRO A 21 -5.42 0.57 2.80
N GLU A 22 -6.17 -0.48 3.14
CA GLU A 22 -7.58 -0.39 3.50
C GLU A 22 -7.78 0.21 4.90
N LYS A 23 -6.73 0.22 5.73
CA LYS A 23 -6.70 0.83 7.06
C LYS A 23 -6.18 2.28 7.06
N LEU A 24 -5.96 2.87 5.89
CA LEU A 24 -5.58 4.28 5.78
C LEU A 24 -6.79 5.17 6.09
N ASP A 25 -6.68 5.97 7.15
CA ASP A 25 -7.69 6.99 7.47
C ASP A 25 -7.86 7.98 6.31
N ASP A 26 -9.10 8.38 6.03
CA ASP A 26 -9.45 9.35 4.98
C ASP A 26 -8.68 10.67 5.15
N SER A 27 -8.41 11.08 6.40
CA SER A 27 -7.62 12.27 6.71
C SER A 27 -6.17 12.21 6.20
N VAL A 28 -5.60 11.01 6.07
CA VAL A 28 -4.26 10.80 5.53
C VAL A 28 -4.31 10.83 4.01
N LEU A 29 -5.33 10.22 3.41
CA LEU A 29 -5.55 10.22 1.96
C LEU A 29 -5.75 11.64 1.42
N ASP A 30 -6.48 12.48 2.13
CA ASP A 30 -6.72 13.89 1.74
C ASP A 30 -5.45 14.73 1.74
N ARG A 31 -4.50 14.42 2.63
CA ARG A 31 -3.20 15.11 2.71
C ARG A 31 -2.21 14.65 1.65
N MET A 32 -2.49 13.55 0.95
CA MET A 32 -1.64 13.07 -0.14
C MET A 32 -1.78 13.94 -1.39
N PRO A 33 -0.68 14.18 -2.13
CA PRO A 33 -0.70 15.02 -3.31
C PRO A 33 -1.68 14.51 -4.37
N GLN A 34 -2.34 15.43 -5.07
CA GLN A 34 -3.20 15.10 -6.20
C GLN A 34 -2.34 14.94 -7.47
N PRO A 35 -2.33 13.76 -8.10
CA PRO A 35 -1.62 13.59 -9.37
C PRO A 35 -2.29 14.38 -10.49
N THR A 36 -1.47 14.96 -11.36
CA THR A 36 -1.91 15.74 -12.53
C THR A 36 -1.83 14.93 -13.82
N GLY A 37 -2.74 15.16 -14.75
CA GLY A 37 -2.68 14.52 -16.06
C GLY A 37 -2.88 13.01 -15.97
N TRP A 38 -1.97 12.23 -16.55
CA TRP A 38 -2.01 10.76 -16.60
C TRP A 38 -1.18 10.09 -15.49
N ARG A 39 -0.64 10.86 -14.54
CA ARG A 39 0.17 10.33 -13.45
C ARG A 39 -0.69 9.60 -12.41
N MET A 40 -0.10 8.65 -11.71
CA MET A 40 -0.74 7.94 -10.60
C MET A 40 0.10 8.09 -9.33
N LEU A 41 -0.57 8.16 -8.19
CA LEU A 41 0.05 8.03 -6.88
C LEU A 41 -0.12 6.58 -6.42
N VAL A 42 0.99 5.90 -6.12
CA VAL A 42 1.01 4.49 -5.72
C VAL A 42 1.78 4.29 -4.42
N LEU A 43 1.39 3.26 -3.66
CA LEU A 43 2.14 2.76 -2.51
C LEU A 43 2.80 1.43 -2.89
N PRO A 44 4.14 1.41 -3.05
CA PRO A 44 4.84 0.17 -3.35
C PRO A 44 4.67 -0.86 -2.23
N TYR A 45 4.55 -2.13 -2.61
CA TYR A 45 4.51 -3.22 -1.63
C TYR A 45 5.81 -3.28 -0.83
N ALA A 46 5.69 -3.25 0.49
CA ALA A 46 6.80 -3.49 1.41
C ALA A 46 6.81 -4.97 1.84
N GLY A 47 7.93 -5.64 1.61
CA GLY A 47 8.13 -7.05 1.96
C GLY A 47 7.95 -7.34 3.46
N LYS A 48 7.67 -8.61 3.77
CA LYS A 48 7.55 -9.07 5.16
C LYS A 48 8.89 -9.03 5.86
N LYS A 49 8.90 -8.69 7.16
CA LYS A 49 10.14 -8.67 7.97
C LYS A 49 10.71 -10.06 8.24
N THR A 50 9.88 -11.08 8.17
CA THR A 50 10.26 -12.46 8.48
C THR A 50 9.96 -13.33 7.27
N SER A 51 10.92 -14.18 6.90
CA SER A 51 10.75 -15.15 5.84
C SER A 51 9.70 -16.21 6.23
N LYS A 52 9.19 -16.97 5.25
CA LYS A 52 8.25 -18.07 5.52
C LYS A 52 8.81 -19.13 6.49
N GLY A 53 10.14 -19.24 6.58
CA GLY A 53 10.84 -20.15 7.49
C GLY A 53 11.15 -19.57 8.87
N GLY A 54 10.65 -18.38 9.22
CA GLY A 54 10.86 -17.77 10.54
C GLY A 54 12.15 -16.96 10.68
N ILE A 55 12.90 -16.72 9.60
CA ILE A 55 14.15 -15.94 9.64
C ILE A 55 13.82 -14.45 9.56
N VAL A 56 14.28 -13.69 10.55
CA VAL A 56 14.17 -12.22 10.53
C VAL A 56 15.16 -11.65 9.50
N LEU A 57 14.64 -10.89 8.54
CA LEU A 57 15.43 -10.29 7.47
C LEU A 57 16.10 -9.00 7.96
N ALA A 58 17.34 -8.78 7.51
CA ALA A 58 18.03 -7.53 7.74
C ALA A 58 17.29 -6.36 7.07
N LYS A 59 17.32 -5.19 7.70
CA LYS A 59 16.67 -3.98 7.19
C LYS A 59 17.14 -3.61 5.78
N GLU A 60 18.43 -3.80 5.49
CA GLU A 60 18.98 -3.52 4.15
C GLU A 60 18.35 -4.42 3.08
N THR A 61 18.17 -5.71 3.38
CA THR A 61 17.52 -6.68 2.48
C THR A 61 16.09 -6.25 2.18
N ILE A 62 15.31 -5.93 3.22
CA ILE A 62 13.91 -5.49 3.08
C ILE A 62 13.83 -4.21 2.24
N ASN A 63 14.70 -3.24 2.49
CA ASN A 63 14.73 -1.99 1.73
C ASN A 63 15.08 -2.23 0.26
N ARG A 64 16.04 -3.13 -0.02
CA ARG A 64 16.43 -3.50 -1.38
C ARG A 64 15.30 -4.19 -2.12
N GLU A 65 14.59 -5.09 -1.45
CA GLU A 65 13.40 -5.77 -2.00
C GLU A 65 12.27 -4.78 -2.28
N ALA A 66 12.00 -3.84 -1.35
CA ALA A 66 10.98 -2.81 -1.53
C ALA A 66 11.30 -1.87 -2.69
N LEU A 67 12.58 -1.52 -2.90
CA LEU A 67 13.01 -0.71 -4.05
C LEU A 67 12.85 -1.45 -5.39
N ALA A 68 12.96 -2.78 -5.37
CA ALA A 68 12.84 -3.63 -6.55
C ALA A 68 11.42 -4.20 -6.75
N THR A 69 10.45 -3.79 -5.93
CA THR A 69 9.09 -4.30 -6.03
C THR A 69 8.42 -3.87 -7.33
N VAL A 70 7.72 -4.80 -7.96
CA VAL A 70 6.90 -4.56 -9.17
C VAL A 70 5.41 -4.46 -8.84
N VAL A 71 5.06 -4.59 -7.55
CA VAL A 71 3.67 -4.59 -7.07
C VAL A 71 3.42 -3.32 -6.26
N ALA A 72 2.33 -2.62 -6.55
CA ALA A 72 1.93 -1.41 -5.84
C ALA A 72 0.42 -1.25 -5.72
N TYR A 73 -0.02 -0.52 -4.71
CA TYR A 73 -1.41 -0.15 -4.50
C TYR A 73 -1.69 1.24 -5.07
N VAL A 74 -2.72 1.37 -5.91
CA VAL A 74 -3.13 2.65 -6.50
C VAL A 74 -3.92 3.47 -5.49
N VAL A 75 -3.36 4.60 -5.05
CA VAL A 75 -4.01 5.50 -4.08
C VAL A 75 -4.88 6.53 -4.77
N LYS A 76 -4.32 7.24 -5.75
CA LYS A 76 -5.01 8.30 -6.50
C LYS A 76 -4.63 8.25 -7.98
N MET A 77 -5.58 8.57 -8.83
CA MET A 77 -5.38 8.67 -10.27
C MET A 77 -5.52 10.12 -10.74
N GLY A 78 -4.71 10.49 -11.72
CA GLY A 78 -4.84 11.77 -12.39
C GLY A 78 -6.10 11.80 -13.27
N PRO A 79 -6.66 12.99 -13.55
CA PRO A 79 -7.91 13.13 -14.29
C PRO A 79 -7.84 12.68 -15.76
N LEU A 80 -6.63 12.46 -16.30
CA LEU A 80 -6.41 11.97 -17.66
C LEU A 80 -5.97 10.51 -17.72
N CYS A 81 -5.93 9.80 -16.59
CA CYS A 81 -5.62 8.38 -16.58
C CYS A 81 -6.65 7.61 -17.40
N PHE A 82 -6.19 6.88 -18.41
CA PHE A 82 -7.00 6.05 -19.30
C PHE A 82 -8.08 6.77 -20.15
N ASN A 83 -8.08 8.10 -20.22
CA ASN A 83 -9.09 8.84 -21.00
C ASN A 83 -9.01 8.64 -22.52
N ASP A 84 -7.84 8.24 -23.04
CA ASP A 84 -7.65 7.95 -24.48
C ASP A 84 -8.06 6.51 -24.78
N THR A 85 -9.33 6.30 -25.14
CA THR A 85 -9.89 4.98 -25.46
C THR A 85 -9.22 4.34 -26.67
N LYS A 86 -8.66 5.12 -27.61
CA LYS A 86 -7.89 4.57 -28.75
C LYS A 86 -6.58 3.94 -28.28
N ARG A 87 -5.96 4.50 -27.25
CA ARG A 87 -4.69 4.02 -26.69
C ARG A 87 -4.86 2.94 -25.62
N PHE A 88 -5.88 3.07 -24.78
CA PHE A 88 -6.05 2.24 -23.57
C PHE A 88 -7.18 1.20 -23.68
N GLY A 89 -7.99 1.27 -24.73
CA GLY A 89 -9.17 0.42 -24.92
C GLY A 89 -10.39 0.91 -24.13
N ASP A 90 -11.43 0.08 -24.09
CA ASP A 90 -12.70 0.43 -23.44
C ASP A 90 -12.65 0.34 -21.91
N LYS A 91 -11.63 -0.32 -21.34
CA LYS A 91 -11.52 -0.57 -19.90
C LYS A 91 -10.18 -0.07 -19.36
N PRO A 92 -10.17 0.67 -18.24
CA PRO A 92 -8.93 1.08 -17.60
C PRO A 92 -8.14 -0.14 -17.13
N TRP A 93 -6.81 -0.07 -17.17
CA TRP A 93 -5.94 -1.17 -16.74
C TRP A 93 -5.89 -1.32 -15.21
N CYS A 94 -6.21 -0.24 -14.50
CA CYS A 94 -6.38 -0.24 -13.06
C CYS A 94 -7.29 0.91 -12.59
N GLN A 95 -7.71 0.84 -11.33
CA GLN A 95 -8.50 1.87 -10.67
C GLN A 95 -7.91 2.22 -9.30
N GLU A 96 -8.36 3.34 -8.72
CA GLU A 96 -8.05 3.68 -7.33
C GLU A 96 -8.49 2.53 -6.41
N LYS A 97 -7.69 2.31 -5.36
CA LYS A 97 -7.86 1.23 -4.39
C LYS A 97 -7.59 -0.19 -4.93
N GLN A 98 -6.85 -0.32 -6.02
CA GLN A 98 -6.47 -1.60 -6.62
C GLN A 98 -4.97 -1.90 -6.47
N TRP A 99 -4.63 -3.17 -6.26
CA TRP A 99 -3.26 -3.67 -6.40
C TRP A 99 -2.94 -3.98 -7.85
N VAL A 100 -1.79 -3.48 -8.33
CA VAL A 100 -1.26 -3.65 -9.69
C VAL A 100 0.17 -4.14 -9.66
#